data_AF-A0A8T1NNF0-F1
#
_entry.id   AF-A0A8T1NNF0-F1
#
_cell.length_a   1.000
_cell.length_b   1.000
_cell.length_c   1.000
_cell.angle_alpha   90.00
_cell.angle_beta   90.00
_cell.angle_gamma   90.00
#
_symmetry.space_group_name_H-M   'P 1'
#
loop_
_entity.id
_entity.type
_entity.pdbx_description
1 polymer ?
#
loop_
_entity_poly.entity_id
_entity_poly.type
_entity_poly.pdbx_seq_one_letter_code
_entity_poly.pdbx_strand_id
1 'polypeptide(L)'
;MTQKRLQRLCSDHFPVLLDGGGVQGGKRPFKFENMWLKKEGFVDLVRNWWNSYVFEGNPSKVLAGKLKALKKNLKTWNEQEFGEITNQKNCLLQELQSLEGVDDENNRKEQVVTNSKD
;
A
#
# COMPACT_ATOMS: atom_id res chain seq x y z
N MET A 1 -7.86 17.75 -12.50
CA MET A 1 -6.53 17.11 -12.59
C MET A 1 -5.62 17.74 -11.55
N THR A 2 -5.08 16.97 -10.61
CA THR A 2 -4.06 17.42 -9.64
C THR A 2 -2.75 16.68 -9.90
N GLN A 3 -1.63 17.37 -9.70
CA GLN A 3 -0.29 16.80 -9.83
C GLN A 3 0.42 16.93 -8.48
N LYS A 4 0.97 15.82 -7.98
CA LYS A 4 1.71 15.78 -6.73
C LYS A 4 3.07 15.11 -6.93
N ARG A 5 4.13 15.73 -6.43
CA ARG A 5 5.48 15.12 -6.33
C ARG A 5 5.48 14.07 -5.23
N LEU A 6 6.05 12.90 -5.52
CA LEU A 6 6.31 11.84 -4.54
C LEU A 6 7.78 11.85 -4.15
N GLN A 7 8.10 11.23 -3.01
CA GLN A 7 9.46 11.12 -2.50
C GLN A 7 10.37 10.29 -3.42
N ARG A 8 11.67 10.59 -3.40
CA ARG A 8 12.68 9.75 -4.04
C ARG A 8 12.99 8.57 -3.12
N LEU A 9 12.86 7.36 -3.66
CA LEU A 9 13.24 6.15 -2.94
C LEU A 9 14.68 5.75 -3.25
N CYS A 10 14.94 5.44 -4.52
CA CYS A 10 16.26 4.95 -4.99
C CYS A 10 16.69 5.60 -6.31
N SER A 11 15.96 6.60 -6.77
CA SER A 11 16.20 7.31 -8.02
C SER A 11 16.56 8.76 -7.70
N ASP A 12 17.43 9.37 -8.48
CA ASP A 12 17.71 10.81 -8.43
C ASP A 12 16.50 11.65 -8.91
N HIS A 13 15.63 11.05 -9.72
CA HIS A 13 14.34 11.63 -10.12
C HIS A 13 13.20 11.47 -9.11
N PHE A 14 12.36 12.51 -9.02
CA PHE A 14 11.10 12.50 -8.26
C PHE A 14 9.96 11.91 -9.08
N PRO A 15 9.28 10.85 -8.59
CA PRO A 15 8.06 10.37 -9.24
C PRO A 15 6.94 11.41 -9.15
N VAL A 16 6.10 11.47 -10.19
CA VAL A 16 4.95 12.38 -10.26
C VAL A 16 3.65 11.58 -10.23
N LEU A 17 2.80 11.89 -9.25
CA LEU A 17 1.43 11.40 -9.17
C LEU A 17 0.51 12.37 -9.93
N LEU A 18 -0.12 11.89 -11.00
CA LEU A 18 -1.17 12.61 -11.72
C LEU A 18 -2.53 12.02 -11.33
N ASP A 19 -3.39 12.83 -10.76
CA ASP A 19 -4.78 12.49 -10.46
C ASP A 19 -5.68 13.26 -11.42
N GLY A 20 -6.27 12.58 -12.40
CA GLY A 20 -7.13 13.17 -13.42
C GLY A 20 -8.44 13.78 -12.90
N GLY A 21 -8.83 13.51 -11.65
CA GLY A 21 -10.24 13.59 -11.24
C GLY A 21 -10.95 12.30 -11.63
N GLY A 22 -11.48 11.60 -10.63
CA GLY A 22 -11.73 10.15 -10.69
C GLY A 22 -12.61 9.66 -11.83
N VAL A 23 -12.20 8.57 -12.47
CA VAL A 23 -13.16 7.54 -12.90
C VAL A 23 -13.92 7.15 -11.64
N GLN A 24 -15.24 7.32 -11.60
CA GLN A 24 -16.06 6.95 -10.44
C GLN A 24 -15.75 5.50 -10.05
N GLY A 25 -14.91 5.35 -9.03
CA GLY A 25 -14.30 4.07 -8.70
C GLY A 25 -15.32 3.20 -8.01
N GLY A 26 -15.79 2.16 -8.71
CA GLY A 26 -16.49 1.06 -8.05
C GLY A 26 -15.66 0.45 -6.92
N LYS A 27 -16.28 -0.43 -6.12
CA LYS A 27 -15.58 -1.14 -5.03
C LYS A 27 -14.27 -1.73 -5.55
N ARG A 28 -13.14 -1.30 -4.99
CA ARG A 28 -11.82 -1.81 -5.38
C ARG A 28 -11.83 -3.34 -5.28
N PRO A 29 -11.40 -4.05 -6.35
CA PRO A 29 -11.34 -5.50 -6.30
C PRO A 29 -10.37 -5.95 -5.20
N PHE A 30 -10.61 -7.16 -4.68
CA PHE A 30 -9.66 -7.77 -3.76
C PHE A 30 -8.36 -8.07 -4.50
N LYS A 31 -7.22 -7.77 -3.87
CA LYS A 31 -5.89 -8.09 -4.39
C LYS A 31 -5.25 -9.12 -3.48
N PHE A 32 -4.61 -10.10 -4.09
CA PHE A 32 -3.74 -11.04 -3.42
C PHE A 32 -2.34 -10.44 -3.38
N GLU A 33 -1.70 -10.46 -2.20
CA GLU A 33 -0.34 -9.94 -2.06
C GLU A 33 0.67 -11.08 -2.06
N ASN A 34 1.66 -11.02 -2.96
CA ASN A 34 2.67 -12.08 -3.10
C ASN A 34 3.48 -12.30 -1.83
N MET A 35 3.59 -11.29 -0.96
CA MET A 35 4.28 -11.42 0.32
C MET A 35 3.62 -12.45 1.25
N TRP A 36 2.32 -12.70 1.11
CA TRP A 36 1.61 -13.68 1.94
C TRP A 36 2.18 -15.09 1.76
N LEU A 37 2.56 -15.45 0.54
CA LEU A 37 3.19 -16.75 0.24
C LEU A 37 4.55 -16.94 0.92
N LYS A 38 5.20 -15.84 1.33
CA LYS A 38 6.49 -15.88 2.02
C LYS A 38 6.35 -16.09 3.53
N LYS A 39 5.14 -15.92 4.10
CA LYS A 39 4.90 -16.13 5.52
C LYS A 39 4.77 -17.63 5.78
N GLU A 40 5.58 -18.13 6.70
CA GLU A 40 5.53 -19.52 7.14
C GLU A 40 4.13 -19.89 7.65
N GLY A 41 3.64 -21.07 7.25
CA GLY A 41 2.31 -21.56 7.62
C GLY A 41 1.13 -20.92 6.88
N PHE A 42 1.35 -19.96 5.96
CA PHE A 42 0.24 -19.28 5.26
C PHE A 42 -0.67 -20.25 4.50
N VAL A 43 -0.09 -21.22 3.77
CA VAL A 43 -0.87 -22.18 2.97
C VAL A 43 -1.73 -23.07 3.87
N ASP A 44 -1.19 -23.52 5.00
CA ASP A 44 -1.92 -24.36 5.96
C ASP A 44 -3.01 -23.56 6.68
N LEU A 45 -2.75 -22.30 7.00
CA LEU A 45 -3.75 -21.38 7.57
C LEU A 45 -4.95 -21.22 6.61
N VAL A 46 -4.69 -20.97 5.33
CA VAL A 46 -5.75 -20.84 4.30
C VAL A 46 -6.49 -22.17 4.14
N ARG A 47 -5.78 -23.31 4.13
CA ARG A 47 -6.40 -24.64 4.04
C ARG A 47 -7.33 -24.90 5.23
N ASN A 48 -6.90 -24.56 6.44
CA ASN A 48 -7.68 -24.75 7.66
C ASN A 48 -8.97 -23.92 7.62
N TRP A 49 -8.88 -22.63 7.25
CA TRP A 49 -10.06 -21.80 7.06
C TRP A 49 -11.00 -22.36 6.00
N TRP A 50 -10.47 -22.75 4.84
CA TRP A 50 -11.28 -23.26 3.74
C TRP A 50 -12.10 -24.51 4.12
N ASN A 51 -11.51 -25.39 4.92
CA ASN A 51 -12.12 -26.60 5.41
C ASN A 51 -13.12 -26.34 6.54
N SER A 52 -12.91 -25.29 7.35
CA SER A 52 -13.84 -24.89 8.42
C SER A 52 -15.15 -24.26 7.91
N TYR A 53 -15.16 -23.78 6.67
CA TYR A 53 -16.31 -23.08 6.12
C TYR A 53 -17.42 -24.04 5.71
N VAL A 54 -18.58 -23.90 6.36
CA VAL A 54 -19.80 -24.63 6.04
C VAL A 54 -20.84 -23.66 5.45
N PHE A 55 -21.31 -23.98 4.24
CA PHE A 55 -22.34 -23.23 3.54
C PHE A 55 -23.29 -24.20 2.85
N GLU A 56 -24.57 -23.84 2.77
CA GLU A 56 -25.61 -24.65 2.16
C GLU A 56 -26.11 -24.04 0.84
N GLY A 57 -26.66 -24.88 -0.04
CA GLY A 57 -27.24 -24.50 -1.32
C GLY A 57 -26.47 -25.04 -2.53
N ASN A 58 -26.72 -24.46 -3.71
CA ASN A 58 -26.06 -24.92 -4.93
C ASN A 58 -24.53 -24.68 -4.90
N PRO A 59 -23.73 -25.43 -5.68
CA PRO A 59 -22.27 -25.33 -5.66
C PRO A 59 -21.75 -23.90 -5.87
N SER A 60 -22.39 -23.11 -6.73
CA SER A 60 -22.01 -21.72 -6.99
C SER A 60 -22.22 -20.82 -5.77
N LYS A 61 -23.31 -21.00 -5.02
CA LYS A 61 -23.58 -20.29 -3.76
C LYS A 61 -22.58 -20.68 -2.68
N VAL A 62 -22.28 -21.97 -2.55
CA VAL A 62 -21.29 -22.48 -1.59
C VAL A 62 -19.91 -21.88 -1.88
N LEU A 63 -19.46 -21.92 -3.14
CA LEU A 63 -18.18 -21.35 -3.55
C LEU A 63 -18.11 -19.84 -3.29
N ALA A 64 -19.16 -19.10 -3.67
CA ALA A 64 -19.22 -17.66 -3.43
C ALA A 64 -19.21 -17.32 -1.93
N GLY A 65 -19.85 -18.13 -1.08
CA GLY A 65 -19.80 -18.03 0.37
C GLY A 65 -18.39 -18.23 0.92
N LYS A 66 -17.72 -19.32 0.51
CA LYS A 66 -16.34 -19.61 0.91
C LYS A 66 -15.37 -18.52 0.51
N LEU A 67 -15.46 -18.01 -0.72
CA LEU A 67 -14.61 -16.92 -1.19
C LEU A 67 -14.84 -15.61 -0.41
N LYS A 68 -16.09 -15.29 -0.05
CA LYS A 68 -16.41 -14.12 0.79
C LYS A 68 -15.83 -14.25 2.19
N ALA A 69 -15.95 -15.43 2.81
CA ALA A 69 -15.39 -15.71 4.12
C ALA A 69 -13.85 -15.66 4.10
N LEU A 70 -13.24 -16.29 3.10
CA LEU A 70 -11.80 -16.28 2.90
C LEU A 70 -11.26 -14.87 2.73
N LYS A 71 -11.92 -14.05 1.89
CA LYS A 71 -11.56 -12.64 1.70
C LYS A 71 -11.58 -11.86 3.03
N LYS A 72 -12.57 -12.12 3.90
CA LYS A 72 -12.65 -11.46 5.21
C LYS A 72 -11.49 -11.88 6.09
N ASN A 73 -11.23 -13.17 6.22
CA ASN A 73 -10.14 -13.70 7.05
C ASN A 73 -8.77 -13.19 6.57
N LEU A 74 -8.53 -13.20 5.25
CA LEU A 74 -7.29 -12.69 4.68
C LEU A 74 -7.06 -11.20 4.98
N LYS A 75 -8.12 -10.38 4.97
CA LYS A 75 -8.00 -8.96 5.32
C LYS A 75 -7.60 -8.76 6.78
N THR A 76 -8.32 -9.41 7.69
CA THR A 76 -8.05 -9.31 9.13
C THR A 76 -6.66 -9.83 9.46
N TRP A 77 -6.29 -10.99 8.90
CA TRP A 77 -4.96 -11.56 9.08
C TRP A 77 -3.85 -10.69 8.49
N ASN A 78 -4.06 -10.10 7.31
CA ASN A 78 -3.06 -9.20 6.72
C ASN A 78 -2.83 -7.95 7.59
N GLU A 79 -3.89 -7.38 8.17
CA GLU A 79 -3.76 -6.28 9.13
C GLU A 79 -3.02 -6.70 10.41
N GLN A 80 -3.27 -7.91 10.92
CA GLN A 80 -2.60 -8.43 12.11
C GLN A 80 -1.11 -8.72 11.88
N GLU A 81 -0.76 -9.34 10.75
CA GLU A 81 0.62 -9.75 10.46
C GLU A 81 1.47 -8.64 9.83
N PHE A 82 0.87 -7.80 8.98
CA PHE A 82 1.61 -6.82 8.17
C PHE A 82 1.13 -5.38 8.40
N GLY A 83 0.15 -5.16 9.28
CA GLY A 83 -0.34 -3.81 9.59
C GLY A 83 0.76 -2.92 10.14
N GLU A 84 1.55 -3.41 11.10
CA GLU A 84 2.64 -2.64 11.68
C GLU A 84 3.75 -2.32 10.66
N ILE A 85 4.11 -3.28 9.81
CA ILE A 85 5.09 -3.07 8.72
C ILE A 85 4.57 -2.00 7.75
N THR A 86 3.27 -2.01 7.46
CA THR A 86 2.65 -1.01 6.59
C THR A 86 2.67 0.38 7.23
N ASN A 87 2.40 0.46 8.54
CA ASN A 87 2.47 1.71 9.30
C ASN A 87 3.90 2.25 9.33
N GLN A 88 4.87 1.41 9.72
CA GLN A 88 6.28 1.77 9.76
C GLN A 88 6.78 2.28 8.41
N LYS A 89 6.44 1.57 7.32
CA LYS A 89 6.74 2.03 5.97
C LYS A 89 6.16 3.43 5.72
N ASN A 90 4.90 3.67 6.03
CA ASN A 90 4.26 4.96 5.80
C ASN A 90 4.90 6.08 6.64
N CYS A 91 5.30 5.80 7.88
CA CYS A 91 6.02 6.75 8.72
C CYS A 91 7.38 7.12 8.13
N LEU A 92 8.19 6.12 7.74
CA LEU A 92 9.49 6.36 7.07
C LEU A 92 9.31 7.15 5.77
N LEU A 93 8.26 6.85 5.02
CA LEU A 93 7.92 7.57 3.79
C LEU A 93 7.55 9.03 4.06
N GLN A 94 6.91 9.35 5.19
CA GLN A 94 6.61 10.72 5.58
C GLN A 94 7.86 11.46 6.05
N GLU A 95 8.71 10.80 6.83
CA GLU A 95 9.98 11.35 7.30
C GLU A 95 10.89 11.71 6.13
N LEU A 96 11.05 10.81 5.15
CA LEU A 96 11.79 11.09 3.92
C LEU A 96 11.24 12.32 3.19
N GLN A 97 9.92 12.43 3.06
CA GLN A 97 9.30 13.59 2.42
C GLN A 97 9.60 14.91 3.18
N SER A 98 9.67 14.87 4.51
CA SER A 98 10.05 16.03 5.32
C SER A 98 11.52 16.41 5.13
N LEU A 99 12.43 15.44 5.15
CA LEU A 99 13.86 15.67 4.93
C LEU A 99 14.15 16.25 3.54
N GLU A 100 13.50 15.72 2.49
CA GLU A 100 13.62 16.27 1.13
C GLU A 100 13.14 17.72 1.03
N GLY A 101 12.13 18.10 1.81
CA GLY A 101 11.66 19.48 1.87
C GLY A 101 12.70 20.43 2.49
N VAL A 102 13.39 19.98 3.53
CA VAL A 102 14.46 20.76 4.19
C VAL A 102 15.67 20.91 3.26
N ASP A 103 16.07 19.84 2.57
CA ASP A 103 17.17 19.89 1.59
C ASP A 103 16.87 20.87 0.44
N ASP A 104 15.64 20.85 -0.08
CA ASP A 104 15.21 21.78 -1.12
C ASP A 104 15.25 23.24 -0.63
N GLU A 105 14.85 23.51 0.63
CA GLU A 105 14.94 24.85 1.23
C GLU A 105 16.39 25.32 1.43
N ASN A 106 17.25 24.43 1.93
CA ASN A 106 18.66 24.75 2.16
C ASN A 106 19.38 25.05 0.85
N ASN A 107 19.17 24.22 -0.19
CA ASN A 107 19.74 24.44 -1.52
C ASN A 107 19.27 25.78 -2.14
N ARG A 108 18.00 26.18 -1.95
CA ARG A 108 17.53 27.51 -2.37
C ARG A 108 18.25 28.64 -1.63
N LYS A 109 18.47 28.52 -0.32
CA LYS A 109 19.17 29.55 0.47
C LYS A 109 20.63 29.70 0.04
N GLU A 110 21.30 28.58 -0.23
CA GLU A 110 22.69 28.59 -0.70
C GLU A 110 22.82 29.29 -2.07
N GLN A 111 21.93 29.02 -3.02
CA GLN A 111 21.93 29.70 -4.33
C GLN A 111 21.64 31.21 -4.24
N VAL A 112 20.81 31.65 -3.29
CA VAL A 112 20.57 33.08 -3.06
C VAL A 112 21.83 33.77 -2.50
N VAL A 113 22.57 33.10 -1.62
CA VAL A 113 23.82 33.63 -1.05
C VAL A 113 24.93 33.71 -2.10
N THR A 114 25.01 32.75 -3.03
CA THR A 114 25.99 32.82 -4.13
C THR A 114 25.65 33.89 -5.15
N ASN A 115 24.36 34.11 -5.46
CA ASN A 115 23.92 35.10 -6.45
C ASN A 115 23.87 36.55 -5.92
N SER A 116 24.06 36.77 -4.62
CA SER A 116 24.09 38.11 -4.01
C SER A 116 25.51 38.66 -3.81
N LYS A 117 26.52 37.98 -4.34
CA LYS A 117 27.94 38.38 -4.24
C LYS A 117 28.54 38.91 -5.55
N ASP A 118 27.74 39.01 -6.61
CA ASP A 118 28.04 39.73 -7.86
C ASP A 118 27.16 40.98 -7.96
#